data_AF-A0A1Z4N997-F1
#
_entry.id   AF-A0A1Z4N997-F1
#
_cell.length_a   1.000
_cell.length_b   1.000
_cell.length_c   1.000
_cell.angle_alpha   90.00
_cell.angle_beta   90.00
_cell.angle_gamma   90.00
#
_symmetry.space_group_name_H-M   'P 1'
#
loop_
_entity.id
_entity.type
_entity.pdbx_description
1 polymer ?
#
loop_
_entity_poly.entity_id
_entity_poly.type
_entity_poly.pdbx_seq_one_letter_code
_entity_poly.pdbx_strand_id
1 'polypeptide(L)'
;MSDEILRQKAIEAIQDIYQEARDKKIKQLAEDYITEQYAPVGQRVYCWEVWDDPDDDLSSYTESGMSAPDEADYYSWSKVTHCEIIKSHISESNDETGEYCVDVHCLIATSEGTQADEDEDEIYDIEPNDHIIYVHIEQDDEGDYCVVGTEE
;
A
#
# COMPACT_ATOMS: atom_id res chain seq x y z
N MET A 1 15.39 -6.26 49.80
CA MET A 1 15.40 -6.14 48.34
C MET A 1 15.95 -4.78 48.02
N SER A 2 17.05 -4.71 47.27
CA SER A 2 17.80 -3.47 47.02
C SER A 2 17.02 -2.53 46.10
N ASP A 3 17.02 -1.23 46.39
CA ASP A 3 16.45 -0.16 45.54
C ASP A 3 16.94 -0.23 44.09
N GLU A 4 18.10 -0.81 43.86
CA GLU A 4 18.70 -1.04 42.54
C GLU A 4 17.91 -2.02 41.68
N ILE A 5 17.36 -3.08 42.28
CA ILE A 5 16.50 -4.06 41.57
C ILE A 5 15.18 -3.40 41.16
N LEU A 6 14.64 -2.52 42.01
CA LEU A 6 13.41 -1.79 41.72
C LEU A 6 13.64 -0.77 40.59
N ARG A 7 14.79 -0.09 40.56
CA ARG A 7 15.16 0.82 39.47
C ARG A 7 15.36 0.09 38.15
N GLN A 8 16.04 -1.06 38.15
CA GLN A 8 16.27 -1.84 36.94
C GLN A 8 14.94 -2.31 36.32
N LYS A 9 14.03 -2.85 37.13
CA LYS A 9 12.70 -3.25 36.67
C LYS A 9 11.87 -2.09 36.13
N ALA A 10 12.02 -0.90 36.71
CA ALA A 10 11.32 0.29 36.23
C ALA A 10 11.86 0.75 34.86
N ILE A 11 13.17 0.64 34.62
CA ILE A 11 13.77 0.98 33.32
C ILE A 11 13.29 0.01 32.24
N GLU A 12 13.33 -1.30 32.51
CA GLU A 12 12.84 -2.34 31.59
C GLU A 12 11.38 -2.11 31.22
N ALA A 13 10.51 -1.88 32.22
CA ALA A 13 9.09 -1.61 31.96
C ALA A 13 8.86 -0.34 31.12
N ILE A 14 9.70 0.69 31.29
CA ILE A 14 9.61 1.90 30.48
C ILE A 14 10.05 1.63 29.03
N GLN A 15 11.12 0.86 28.83
CA GLN A 15 11.60 0.46 27.51
C GLN A 15 10.54 -0.34 26.76
N ASP A 16 9.90 -1.31 27.44
CA ASP A 16 8.82 -2.11 26.86
C ASP A 16 7.64 -1.23 26.41
N ILE A 17 7.25 -0.23 27.22
CA ILE A 17 6.16 0.70 26.86
C ILE A 17 6.53 1.54 25.63
N TYR A 18 7.77 2.03 25.54
CA TYR A 18 8.21 2.81 24.38
C TYR A 18 8.24 1.96 23.12
N GLN A 19 8.71 0.72 23.24
CA GLN A 19 8.75 -0.26 22.16
C GLN A 19 7.34 -0.54 21.63
N GLU A 20 6.39 -0.86 22.51
CA GLU A 20 5.00 -1.13 22.12
C GLU A 20 4.34 0.09 21.43
N ALA A 21 4.61 1.30 21.94
CA ALA A 21 4.06 2.52 21.36
C ALA A 21 4.63 2.79 19.96
N ARG A 22 5.93 2.58 19.77
CA ARG A 22 6.60 2.71 18.47
C ARG A 22 6.08 1.67 17.48
N ASP A 23 6.07 0.41 17.88
CA ASP A 23 5.65 -0.68 17.00
C ASP A 23 4.20 -0.50 16.55
N LYS A 24 3.35 0.03 17.44
CA LYS A 24 1.99 0.45 17.07
C LYS A 24 1.98 1.58 16.03
N LYS A 25 2.82 2.62 16.18
CA LYS A 25 2.92 3.74 15.23
C LYS A 25 3.39 3.25 13.85
N ILE A 26 4.42 2.41 13.81
CA ILE A 26 5.00 1.86 12.58
C ILE A 26 3.97 1.00 11.84
N LYS A 27 3.27 0.10 12.56
CA LYS A 27 2.20 -0.70 11.98
C LYS A 27 1.05 0.16 11.43
N GLN A 28 0.60 1.14 12.21
CA GLN A 28 -0.46 2.04 11.76
C GLN A 28 -0.05 2.78 10.48
N LEU A 29 1.18 3.28 10.40
CA LEU A 29 1.69 3.96 9.21
C LEU A 29 1.68 3.04 7.97
N ALA A 30 2.07 1.77 8.13
CA ALA A 30 2.01 0.80 7.05
C ALA A 30 0.57 0.53 6.60
N GLU A 31 -0.36 0.32 7.54
CA GLU A 31 -1.77 0.08 7.25
C GLU A 31 -2.44 1.29 6.57
N ASP A 32 -2.15 2.50 7.05
CA ASP A 32 -2.61 3.75 6.45
C ASP A 32 -2.07 3.90 5.02
N TYR A 33 -0.78 3.62 4.80
CA TYR A 33 -0.20 3.66 3.45
C TYR A 33 -0.90 2.69 2.49
N ILE A 34 -1.18 1.45 2.93
CA ILE A 34 -1.89 0.48 2.08
C ILE A 34 -3.28 1.01 1.68
N THR A 35 -4.02 1.54 2.64
CA THR A 35 -5.42 1.96 2.42
C THR A 35 -5.56 3.33 1.76
N GLU A 36 -4.56 4.21 1.88
CA GLU A 36 -4.62 5.58 1.37
C GLU A 36 -3.79 5.83 0.10
N GLN A 37 -2.73 5.05 -0.13
CA GLN A 37 -1.78 5.29 -1.23
C GLN A 37 -1.60 4.08 -2.15
N TYR A 38 -1.48 2.86 -1.60
CA TYR A 38 -1.22 1.66 -2.41
C TYR A 38 -2.49 1.15 -3.13
N ALA A 39 -3.56 0.90 -2.37
CA ALA A 39 -4.84 0.40 -2.89
C ALA A 39 -6.04 1.17 -2.32
N PRO A 40 -6.10 2.51 -2.50
CA PRO A 40 -7.24 3.30 -2.05
C PRO A 40 -8.52 2.91 -2.76
N VAL A 41 -9.53 2.55 -1.97
CA VAL A 41 -10.86 2.17 -2.47
C VAL A 41 -11.45 3.31 -3.29
N GLY A 42 -11.90 2.98 -4.50
CA GLY A 42 -12.45 3.92 -5.46
C GLY A 42 -11.42 4.47 -6.46
N GLN A 43 -10.12 4.30 -6.22
CA GLN A 43 -9.10 4.65 -7.20
C GLN A 43 -9.26 3.78 -8.45
N ARG A 44 -9.21 4.45 -9.60
CA ARG A 44 -9.29 3.83 -10.92
C ARG A 44 -8.07 4.22 -11.72
N VAL A 45 -7.46 3.23 -12.34
CA VAL A 45 -6.37 3.38 -13.32
C VAL A 45 -6.89 2.96 -14.68
N TYR A 46 -6.49 3.69 -15.69
CA TYR A 46 -6.80 3.44 -17.09
C TYR A 46 -5.54 3.02 -17.82
N CYS A 47 -5.66 2.12 -18.79
CA CYS A 47 -4.58 1.78 -19.71
C CYS A 47 -5.11 1.71 -21.14
N TRP A 48 -4.29 2.19 -22.08
CA TRP A 48 -4.62 2.24 -23.50
C TRP A 48 -3.37 2.01 -24.34
N GLU A 49 -3.58 1.61 -25.58
CA GLU A 49 -2.49 1.51 -26.56
C GLU A 49 -2.34 2.84 -27.29
N VAL A 50 -1.09 3.27 -27.46
CA VAL A 50 -0.71 4.37 -28.32
C VAL A 50 0.00 3.81 -29.53
N TRP A 51 -0.46 4.19 -30.72
CA TRP A 51 0.09 3.79 -32.01
C TRP A 51 1.01 4.90 -32.52
N ASP A 52 2.26 4.56 -32.83
CA ASP A 52 3.28 5.52 -33.28
C ASP A 52 2.98 6.09 -34.68
N ASP A 53 2.24 5.35 -35.51
CA ASP A 53 1.78 5.78 -36.83
C ASP A 53 0.38 5.22 -37.10
N PRO A 54 -0.64 6.06 -37.36
CA PRO A 54 -1.99 5.61 -37.68
C PRO A 54 -2.10 4.82 -38.99
N ASP A 55 -1.06 4.84 -39.84
CA ASP A 55 -0.99 4.09 -41.11
C ASP A 55 -0.04 2.86 -41.05
N ASP A 56 0.66 2.63 -39.93
CA ASP A 56 1.60 1.50 -39.74
C ASP A 56 1.29 0.70 -38.46
N ASP A 57 0.52 -0.39 -38.60
CA ASP A 57 0.12 -1.31 -37.53
C ASP A 57 1.29 -2.16 -36.95
N LEU A 58 2.54 -1.75 -37.13
CA LEU A 58 3.72 -2.55 -36.76
C LEU A 58 4.25 -2.31 -35.34
N SER A 59 3.90 -1.19 -34.70
CA SER A 59 4.32 -0.91 -33.32
C SER A 59 3.31 -0.08 -32.54
N SER A 60 2.90 -0.64 -31.40
CA SER A 60 2.17 0.06 -30.34
C SER A 60 2.94 -0.02 -29.03
N TYR A 61 2.64 0.89 -28.12
CA TYR A 61 3.07 0.81 -26.72
C TYR A 61 1.90 1.11 -25.78
N THR A 62 1.99 0.63 -24.54
CA THR A 62 0.92 0.82 -23.54
C THR A 62 1.22 2.04 -22.69
N GLU A 63 0.24 2.93 -22.55
CA GLU A 63 0.24 4.01 -21.57
C GLU A 63 -0.78 3.71 -20.45
N SER A 64 -0.57 4.33 -19.29
CA SER A 64 -1.51 4.27 -18.18
C SER A 64 -1.64 5.61 -17.46
N GLY A 65 -2.80 5.84 -16.84
CA GLY A 65 -3.10 7.10 -16.18
C GLY A 65 -4.26 7.02 -15.19
N MET A 66 -4.42 8.08 -14.39
CA MET A 66 -5.49 8.21 -13.39
C MET A 66 -6.79 8.81 -13.96
N SER A 67 -6.83 9.03 -15.26
CA SER A 67 -7.99 9.59 -15.97
C SER A 67 -8.16 8.86 -17.29
N ALA A 68 -9.41 8.71 -17.72
CA ALA A 68 -9.71 8.13 -19.01
C ALA A 68 -9.01 8.96 -20.11
N PRO A 69 -8.39 8.31 -21.11
CA PRO A 69 -7.80 9.02 -22.24
C PRO A 69 -8.90 9.62 -23.12
N ASP A 70 -8.79 10.92 -23.44
CA ASP A 70 -9.77 11.64 -24.28
C ASP A 70 -9.73 11.20 -25.76
N GLU A 71 -8.58 10.74 -26.24
CA GLU A 71 -8.30 10.50 -27.67
C GLU A 71 -8.03 9.01 -28.01
N ALA A 72 -8.16 8.10 -27.04
CA ALA A 72 -7.93 6.68 -27.32
C ALA A 72 -9.18 6.01 -27.91
N ASP A 73 -8.99 5.25 -29.00
CA ASP A 73 -10.04 4.46 -29.64
C ASP A 73 -10.57 3.33 -28.74
N TYR A 74 -9.75 2.86 -27.81
CA TYR A 74 -10.08 1.86 -26.83
C TYR A 74 -9.19 1.98 -25.60
N TYR A 75 -9.75 1.76 -24.42
CA TYR A 75 -9.00 1.62 -23.18
C TYR A 75 -9.66 0.59 -22.27
N SER A 76 -8.85 0.04 -21.37
CA SER A 76 -9.34 -0.71 -20.20
C SER A 76 -9.10 0.06 -18.92
N TRP A 77 -9.86 -0.27 -17.90
CA TRP A 77 -9.74 0.32 -16.58
C TRP A 77 -9.70 -0.76 -15.51
N SER A 78 -9.05 -0.46 -14.40
CA SER A 78 -9.07 -1.25 -13.17
C SER A 78 -9.34 -0.32 -12.00
N LYS A 79 -10.29 -0.70 -11.13
CA LYS A 79 -10.72 0.08 -9.97
C LYS A 79 -10.66 -0.78 -8.72
N VAL A 80 -10.02 -0.26 -7.68
CA VAL A 80 -10.06 -0.89 -6.35
C VAL A 80 -11.47 -0.73 -5.78
N THR A 81 -12.15 -1.84 -5.53
CA THR A 81 -13.51 -1.86 -4.97
C THR A 81 -13.55 -2.22 -3.50
N HIS A 82 -12.54 -2.96 -3.02
CA HIS A 82 -12.39 -3.35 -1.63
C HIS A 82 -10.92 -3.34 -1.22
N CYS A 83 -10.64 -2.87 -0.01
CA CYS A 83 -9.35 -3.00 0.66
C CYS A 83 -9.62 -3.17 2.16
N GLU A 84 -9.18 -4.29 2.74
CA GLU A 84 -9.35 -4.58 4.15
C GLU A 84 -8.05 -5.12 4.74
N ILE A 85 -7.54 -4.46 5.77
CA ILE A 85 -6.40 -4.94 6.53
C ILE A 85 -6.86 -6.06 7.49
N ILE A 86 -6.24 -7.23 7.38
CA ILE A 86 -6.52 -8.38 8.24
C ILE A 86 -5.59 -8.36 9.46
N LYS A 87 -4.30 -8.12 9.23
CA LYS A 87 -3.27 -8.01 10.28
C LYS A 87 -1.98 -7.39 9.74
N SER A 88 -1.17 -6.86 10.65
CA SER A 88 0.17 -6.36 10.36
C SER A 88 1.21 -6.89 11.36
N HIS A 89 2.42 -7.13 10.88
CA HIS A 89 3.55 -7.62 11.67
C HIS A 89 4.84 -6.93 11.26
N ILE A 90 5.62 -6.43 12.23
CA ILE A 90 6.97 -5.93 11.96
C ILE A 90 7.86 -7.15 11.81
N SER A 91 8.26 -7.47 10.58
CA SER A 91 9.09 -8.61 10.23
C SER A 91 10.58 -8.33 10.43
N GLU A 92 10.98 -7.08 10.21
CA GLU A 92 12.35 -6.61 10.43
C GLU A 92 12.35 -5.28 11.20
N SER A 93 13.26 -5.15 12.18
CA SER A 93 13.47 -3.90 12.90
C SER A 93 14.96 -3.66 13.15
N ASN A 94 15.44 -2.49 12.77
CA ASN A 94 16.78 -2.03 13.08
C ASN A 94 16.70 -0.67 13.79
N ASP A 95 16.68 -0.71 15.11
CA ASP A 95 16.56 0.49 15.95
C ASP A 95 17.80 1.39 15.91
N GLU A 96 18.94 0.86 15.43
CA GLU A 96 20.17 1.66 15.27
C GLU A 96 20.11 2.55 14.02
N THR A 97 19.49 2.05 12.95
CA THR A 97 19.34 2.79 11.67
C THR A 97 17.97 3.44 11.53
N GLY A 98 16.99 3.05 12.34
CA GLY A 98 15.61 3.50 12.19
C GLY A 98 14.88 2.84 11.01
N GLU A 99 15.37 1.69 10.53
CA GLU A 99 14.79 0.96 9.39
C GLU A 99 13.87 -0.15 9.87
N TYR A 100 12.69 -0.25 9.26
CA TYR A 100 11.66 -1.21 9.62
C TYR A 100 11.01 -1.81 8.37
N CYS A 101 10.62 -3.08 8.45
CA CYS A 101 9.77 -3.74 7.46
C CYS A 101 8.50 -4.25 8.13
N VAL A 102 7.35 -3.94 7.54
CA VAL A 102 6.04 -4.38 8.02
C VAL A 102 5.38 -5.24 6.96
N ASP A 103 5.06 -6.48 7.32
CA ASP A 103 4.22 -7.37 6.53
C ASP A 103 2.76 -7.02 6.82
N VAL A 104 2.06 -6.48 5.82
CA VAL A 104 0.64 -6.15 5.91
C VAL A 104 -0.16 -7.18 5.12
N HIS A 105 -0.92 -8.00 5.84
CA HIS A 105 -1.87 -8.94 5.23
C HIS A 105 -3.19 -8.22 5.01
N CYS A 106 -3.66 -8.20 3.76
CA CYS A 106 -4.89 -7.52 3.40
C CYS A 106 -5.69 -8.29 2.34
N LEU A 107 -6.97 -7.98 2.26
CA LEU A 107 -7.86 -8.44 1.21
C LEU A 107 -8.11 -7.29 0.24
N ILE A 108 -7.82 -7.49 -1.05
CA ILE A 108 -8.02 -6.48 -2.09
C ILE A 108 -8.91 -7.06 -3.19
N ALA A 109 -9.90 -6.29 -3.63
CA ALA A 109 -10.69 -6.60 -4.82
C ALA A 109 -10.55 -5.48 -5.84
N THR A 110 -10.33 -5.86 -7.10
CA THR A 110 -10.26 -4.96 -8.24
C THR A 110 -11.32 -5.32 -9.25
N SER A 111 -12.14 -4.34 -9.62
CA SER A 111 -13.05 -4.45 -10.76
C SER A 111 -12.34 -3.96 -12.00
N GLU A 112 -12.49 -4.71 -13.08
CA GLU A 112 -11.89 -4.41 -14.37
C GLU A 112 -12.99 -4.28 -15.42
N GLY A 113 -12.73 -3.44 -16.41
CA GLY A 113 -13.62 -3.27 -17.55
C GLY A 113 -12.96 -2.49 -18.66
N THR A 114 -13.75 -2.13 -19.64
CA THR A 114 -13.34 -1.48 -20.88
C THR A 114 -14.10 -0.18 -21.06
N GLN A 115 -13.72 0.61 -22.07
CA GLN A 115 -14.47 1.80 -22.45
C GLN A 115 -15.96 1.53 -22.69
N ALA A 116 -16.32 0.35 -23.19
CA ALA A 116 -17.72 -0.02 -23.42
C ALA A 116 -18.53 -0.18 -22.13
N ASP A 117 -17.83 -0.39 -21.00
CA ASP A 117 -18.41 -0.69 -19.69
C ASP A 117 -18.46 0.56 -18.78
N GLU A 118 -18.04 1.75 -19.24
CA GLU A 118 -17.97 2.96 -18.39
C GLU A 118 -19.35 3.46 -17.90
N ASP A 119 -20.41 3.19 -18.66
CA ASP A 119 -21.79 3.55 -18.30
C ASP A 119 -22.43 2.53 -17.34
N GLU A 120 -21.78 1.40 -17.08
CA GLU A 120 -22.25 0.37 -16.16
C GLU A 120 -21.53 0.51 -14.81
N ASP A 121 -22.18 1.19 -13.86
CA ASP A 121 -21.84 1.14 -12.43
C ASP A 121 -22.11 -0.27 -11.82
N GLU A 122 -22.08 -1.33 -12.64
CA GLU A 122 -22.17 -2.70 -12.17
C GLU A 122 -20.87 -3.09 -11.49
N ILE A 123 -20.82 -2.78 -10.19
CA ILE A 123 -19.89 -3.43 -9.28
C ILE A 123 -20.24 -4.91 -9.29
N TYR A 124 -19.53 -5.69 -10.10
CA TYR A 124 -19.56 -7.14 -9.96
C TYR A 124 -19.15 -7.47 -8.51
N ASP A 125 -19.85 -8.43 -7.91
CA ASP A 125 -19.51 -8.97 -6.59
C ASP A 125 -18.21 -9.78 -6.75
N ILE A 126 -17.08 -9.07 -6.71
CA ILE A 126 -15.75 -9.63 -6.89
C ILE A 126 -15.24 -10.05 -5.52
N GLU A 127 -14.96 -11.34 -5.39
CA GLU A 127 -14.37 -11.89 -4.18
C GLU A 127 -12.97 -11.27 -3.96
N PRO A 128 -12.70 -10.68 -2.78
CA PRO A 128 -11.38 -10.16 -2.46
C PRO A 128 -10.32 -11.25 -2.44
N ASN A 129 -9.14 -10.96 -2.99
CA ASN A 129 -7.97 -11.84 -2.94
C ASN A 129 -7.08 -11.48 -1.74
N ASP A 130 -6.34 -12.45 -1.23
CA ASP A 130 -5.35 -12.25 -0.16
C ASP A 130 -4.03 -11.73 -0.73
N HIS A 131 -3.53 -10.65 -0.15
CA HIS A 131 -2.27 -10.02 -0.48
C HIS A 131 -1.41 -9.88 0.78
N ILE A 132 -0.10 -10.06 0.63
CA ILE A 132 0.89 -9.76 1.66
C ILE A 132 1.79 -8.67 1.08
N ILE A 133 1.71 -7.47 1.62
CA ILE A 133 2.45 -6.32 1.13
C ILE A 133 3.52 -5.98 2.16
N TYR A 134 4.77 -5.92 1.71
CA TYR A 134 5.93 -5.52 2.49
C TYR A 134 6.09 -4.01 2.43
N VAL A 135 5.97 -3.33 3.57
CA VAL A 135 6.10 -1.87 3.66
C VAL A 135 7.42 -1.52 4.35
N HIS A 136 8.30 -0.84 3.62
CA HIS A 136 9.58 -0.36 4.12
C HIS A 136 9.42 1.02 4.71
N ILE A 137 9.83 1.18 5.96
CA ILE A 137 9.72 2.42 6.72
C ILE A 137 11.09 2.82 7.24
N GLU A 138 11.42 4.10 7.11
CA GLU A 138 12.63 4.70 7.67
C GLU A 138 12.27 5.81 8.66
N GLN A 139 13.12 6.00 9.66
CA GLN A 139 13.07 7.14 10.56
C GLN A 139 14.03 8.23 10.05
N ASP A 140 13.54 9.47 9.97
CA ASP A 140 14.36 10.62 9.60
C ASP A 140 15.15 11.20 10.79
N ASP A 141 16.00 12.19 10.50
CA ASP A 141 16.84 12.88 11.49
C ASP A 141 16.02 13.65 12.57
N GLU A 142 14.74 13.95 12.30
CA GLU A 142 13.82 14.60 13.25
C GLU A 142 13.09 13.58 14.14
N GLY A 143 13.22 12.30 13.81
CA GLY A 143 12.61 11.18 14.52
C GLY A 143 11.24 10.77 14.00
N ASP A 144 10.82 11.30 12.84
CA ASP A 144 9.58 10.95 12.18
C ASP A 144 9.74 9.74 11.26
N TYR A 145 8.66 8.97 11.10
CA TYR A 145 8.67 7.74 10.31
C TYR A 145 7.98 7.99 8.97
N CYS A 146 8.59 7.53 7.88
CA CYS A 146 8.04 7.64 6.54
C CYS A 146 8.14 6.31 5.79
N VAL A 147 7.18 6.05 4.91
CA VAL A 147 7.24 4.90 3.99
C VAL A 147 8.18 5.28 2.84
N VAL A 148 9.17 4.42 2.59
CA VAL A 148 10.20 4.63 1.55
C VAL A 148 10.08 3.67 0.38
N GLY A 149 9.33 2.58 0.54
CA GLY A 149 9.11 1.61 -0.52
C GLY A 149 8.10 0.54 -0.13
N THR A 150 7.60 -0.17 -1.14
CA THR A 150 6.70 -1.31 -0.98
C THR A 150 6.95 -2.38 -2.01
N GLU A 151 6.79 -3.64 -1.59
CA GLU A 151 6.90 -4.83 -2.43
C GLU A 151 5.73 -5.79 -2.12
N GLU A 152 5.37 -6.66 -3.05
CA GLU A 152 4.33 -7.70 -2.91
C GLU A 152 4.88 -9.07 -3.36
#